data_AF-A0AAW1B1T5-F1
#
_entry.id   AF-A0AAW1B1T5-F1
#
_cell.length_a   1.000
_cell.length_b   1.000
_cell.length_c   1.000
_cell.angle_alpha   90.00
_cell.angle_beta   90.00
_cell.angle_gamma   90.00
#
_symmetry.space_group_name_H-M   'P 1'
#
loop_
_entity.id
_entity.type
_entity.pdbx_description
1 polymer ?
#
loop_
_entity_poly.entity_id
_entity_poly.type
_entity_poly.pdbx_seq_one_letter_code
_entity_poly.pdbx_strand_id
1 'polypeptide(L)'
;MPQYQSKREEVVQALMPLTRQETTNSVVQNPKADELDAIRTAMLTDKWAQEHPGWLTNRYGVAWKGDKMYVPDSLRKTVLQRCHDAKQAGHFGFLKTLHLLRWQFWWPRLKVDVEQYVRGCHVCASAKPRTRNPWACYRRWPTHLGPGRKSPWISL
;
A
#
# COMPACT_ATOMS: atom_id res chain seq x y z
N MET A 1 11.27 10.15 27.63
CA MET A 1 10.35 10.88 26.72
C MET A 1 9.34 9.90 26.16
N PRO A 2 8.07 9.96 26.57
CA PRO A 2 7.05 9.04 26.09
C PRO A 2 6.40 9.56 24.80
N GLN A 3 6.13 8.62 23.89
CA GLN A 3 5.24 8.71 22.72
C GLN A 3 5.79 9.36 21.44
N TYR A 4 6.82 8.74 20.86
CA TYR A 4 6.89 8.61 19.39
C TYR A 4 6.06 7.39 18.96
N GLN A 5 4.77 7.38 19.29
CA GLN A 5 3.84 6.49 18.59
C GLN A 5 3.43 7.25 17.33
N SER A 6 4.16 6.95 16.26
CA SER A 6 3.91 7.54 14.95
C SER A 6 2.50 7.18 14.50
N LYS A 7 1.74 8.12 13.90
CA LYS A 7 0.51 7.83 13.10
C LYS A 7 0.70 6.68 12.09
N ARG A 8 1.95 6.31 11.78
CA ARG A 8 2.35 5.13 11.02
C ARG A 8 1.98 3.81 11.72
N GLU A 9 2.14 3.70 13.04
CA GLU A 9 1.81 2.50 13.80
C GLU A 9 0.29 2.30 13.90
N GLU A 10 -0.48 3.38 14.13
CA GLU A 10 -1.96 3.32 14.15
C GLU A 10 -2.55 2.79 12.84
N VAL A 11 -2.07 3.27 11.69
CA VAL A 11 -2.53 2.80 10.37
C VAL A 11 -2.14 1.34 10.14
N VAL A 12 -0.97 0.92 10.63
CA VAL A 12 -0.51 -0.47 10.52
C VAL A 12 -1.32 -1.39 11.44
N GLN A 13 -1.66 -0.95 12.64
CA GLN A 13 -2.49 -1.67 13.62
C GLN A 13 -3.97 -1.74 13.21
N ALA A 14 -4.51 -0.69 12.59
CA ALA A 14 -5.90 -0.67 12.12
C ALA A 14 -6.13 -1.56 10.88
N LEU A 15 -5.10 -1.81 10.07
CA LEU A 15 -5.21 -2.56 8.81
C LEU A 15 -4.97 -4.06 8.93
N MET A 16 -4.41 -4.56 10.04
CA MET A 16 -4.03 -5.97 10.18
C MET A 16 -4.20 -6.50 11.61
N PRO A 17 -5.30 -7.21 11.94
CA PRO A 17 -5.50 -7.80 13.26
C PRO A 17 -4.97 -9.25 13.32
N LEU A 18 -3.67 -9.47 13.12
CA LEU A 18 -3.11 -10.84 13.19
C LEU A 18 -1.96 -11.06 14.19
N THR A 19 -1.63 -10.11 15.08
CA THR A 19 -0.91 -10.31 16.37
C THR A 19 -0.59 -8.91 16.91
N ARG A 20 -0.93 -8.46 18.12
CA ARG A 20 -0.89 -9.02 19.49
C ARG A 20 -2.06 -8.41 20.27
N GLN A 21 -2.67 -9.16 21.18
CA GLN A 21 -3.90 -8.84 21.90
C GLN A 21 -3.87 -7.49 22.62
N GLU A 22 -4.92 -6.70 22.46
CA GLU A 22 -5.53 -5.96 23.57
C GLU A 22 -7.03 -6.25 23.56
N THR A 23 -7.48 -6.77 24.69
CA THR A 23 -8.86 -7.14 24.99
C THR A 23 -9.66 -5.89 25.33
N THR A 24 -10.69 -5.57 24.55
CA THR A 24 -11.81 -4.77 25.05
C THR A 24 -13.11 -5.49 24.73
N ASN A 25 -13.79 -5.88 25.81
CA ASN A 25 -15.10 -6.50 25.84
C ASN A 25 -16.09 -5.81 24.91
N SER A 26 -16.63 -6.53 23.93
CA SER A 26 -18.02 -6.42 23.47
C SER A 26 -18.31 -7.56 22.49
N VAL A 27 -19.43 -8.24 22.73
CA VAL A 27 -19.98 -9.36 21.97
C VAL A 27 -20.11 -8.98 20.49
N VAL A 28 -19.22 -9.49 19.66
CA VAL A 28 -19.37 -9.59 18.20
C VAL A 28 -18.86 -10.98 17.85
N GLN A 29 -19.66 -11.74 17.09
CA GLN A 29 -19.33 -13.10 16.58
C GLN A 29 -17.87 -13.16 16.11
N ASN A 30 -17.18 -14.29 16.25
CA ASN A 30 -15.73 -14.44 16.04
C ASN A 30 -15.33 -14.58 14.55
N PRO A 31 -15.00 -13.50 13.80
CA PRO A 31 -14.59 -13.57 12.39
C PRO A 31 -13.15 -14.09 12.19
N LYS A 32 -12.40 -14.39 13.26
CA LYS A 32 -10.99 -14.78 13.16
C LYS A 32 -10.79 -16.25 12.83
N ALA A 33 -11.76 -17.11 13.12
CA ALA A 33 -11.68 -18.54 12.80
C ALA A 33 -11.83 -18.78 11.29
N ASP A 34 -12.82 -18.14 10.68
CA ASP A 34 -13.14 -18.30 9.26
C ASP A 34 -11.99 -17.84 8.34
N GLU A 35 -11.30 -16.74 8.69
CA GLU A 35 -10.13 -16.28 7.93
C GLU A 35 -8.95 -17.25 8.01
N LEU A 36 -8.73 -17.87 9.17
CA LEU A 36 -7.67 -18.87 9.34
C LEU A 36 -7.99 -20.17 8.58
N ASP A 37 -9.26 -20.57 8.56
CA ASP A 37 -9.70 -21.75 7.79
C ASP A 37 -9.62 -21.52 6.29
N ALA A 38 -9.90 -20.29 5.82
CA ALA A 38 -9.65 -19.90 4.44
C ALA A 38 -8.15 -19.99 4.07
N ILE A 39 -7.26 -19.54 4.96
CA ILE A 39 -5.80 -19.66 4.77
C ILE A 39 -5.37 -21.12 4.72
N ARG A 40 -5.83 -21.95 5.66
CA ARG A 40 -5.52 -23.40 5.70
C ARG A 40 -5.99 -24.10 4.43
N THR A 41 -7.21 -23.81 3.98
CA THR A 41 -7.76 -24.40 2.76
C THR A 41 -6.99 -23.94 1.52
N ALA A 42 -6.65 -22.66 1.44
CA ALA A 42 -5.84 -22.12 0.36
C ALA A 42 -4.43 -22.74 0.31
N MET A 43 -3.81 -23.00 1.47
CA MET A 43 -2.52 -23.68 1.56
C MET A 43 -2.53 -25.08 0.95
N LEU A 44 -3.64 -25.83 1.09
CA LEU A 44 -3.75 -27.19 0.54
C LEU A 44 -3.73 -27.20 -0.99
N THR A 45 -4.20 -26.14 -1.63
CA THR A 45 -4.33 -26.03 -3.08
C THR A 45 -3.21 -25.20 -3.72
N ASP A 46 -2.34 -24.60 -2.92
CA ASP A 46 -1.28 -23.71 -3.40
C ASP A 46 -0.13 -24.51 -4.05
N LYS A 47 -0.06 -24.42 -5.38
CA LYS A 47 0.95 -25.14 -6.19
C LYS A 47 2.38 -24.78 -5.77
N TRP A 48 2.65 -23.51 -5.53
CA TRP A 48 4.00 -23.06 -5.21
C TRP A 48 4.50 -23.66 -3.89
N ALA A 49 3.65 -23.68 -2.86
CA ALA A 49 3.96 -24.31 -1.58
C ALA A 49 4.21 -25.82 -1.72
N GLN A 50 3.45 -26.53 -2.57
CA GLN A 50 3.63 -27.96 -2.82
C GLN A 50 4.95 -28.27 -3.55
N GLU A 51 5.34 -27.44 -4.52
CA GLU A 51 6.59 -27.59 -5.27
C GLU A 51 7.84 -27.29 -4.43
N HIS A 52 7.69 -26.55 -3.32
CA HIS A 52 8.81 -26.05 -2.51
C HIS A 52 8.67 -26.38 -1.01
N PRO A 53 8.57 -27.67 -0.63
CA PRO A 53 8.24 -28.07 0.74
C PRO A 53 9.29 -27.67 1.80
N GLY A 54 10.55 -27.43 1.40
CA GLY A 54 11.63 -26.99 2.31
C GLY A 54 11.76 -25.47 2.49
N TRP A 55 10.99 -24.67 1.75
CA TRP A 55 11.13 -23.21 1.78
C TRP A 55 10.29 -22.53 2.85
N LEU A 56 9.30 -23.23 3.38
CA LEU A 56 8.31 -22.71 4.31
C LEU A 56 8.27 -23.56 5.57
N THR A 57 8.10 -22.90 6.71
CA THR A 57 7.81 -23.57 7.98
C THR A 57 6.31 -23.53 8.24
N ASN A 58 5.70 -24.68 8.47
CA ASN A 58 4.27 -24.74 8.82
C ASN A 58 4.11 -24.62 10.33
N ARG A 59 3.22 -23.73 10.76
CA ARG A 59 2.81 -23.56 12.16
C ARG A 59 1.29 -23.47 12.21
N TYR A 60 0.64 -24.45 12.85
CA TYR A 60 -0.81 -24.51 13.02
C TYR A 60 -1.63 -24.41 11.70
N GLY A 61 -1.10 -24.98 10.62
CA GLY A 61 -1.76 -24.98 9.30
C GLY A 61 -1.51 -23.71 8.48
N VAL A 62 -0.66 -22.81 8.95
CA VAL A 62 -0.24 -21.60 8.24
C VAL A 62 1.25 -21.70 7.91
N ALA A 63 1.64 -21.32 6.70
CA ALA A 63 3.02 -21.35 6.27
C ALA A 63 3.75 -20.03 6.50
N TRP A 64 5.06 -20.11 6.77
CA TRP A 64 5.89 -18.97 7.15
C TRP A 64 7.26 -19.03 6.50
N LYS A 65 7.84 -17.87 6.17
CA LYS A 65 9.23 -17.72 5.76
C LYS A 65 9.95 -16.78 6.71
N GLY A 66 10.76 -17.34 7.61
CA GLY A 66 11.28 -16.61 8.77
C GLY A 66 10.11 -16.07 9.59
N ASP A 67 10.09 -14.76 9.83
CA ASP A 67 9.03 -14.08 10.60
C ASP A 67 7.86 -13.58 9.74
N LYS A 68 7.82 -13.92 8.45
CA LYS A 68 6.79 -13.44 7.51
C LYS A 68 5.81 -14.54 7.17
N MET A 69 4.53 -14.24 7.22
CA MET A 69 3.48 -15.18 6.84
C MET A 69 3.46 -15.38 5.32
N TYR A 70 3.44 -16.63 4.88
CA TYR A 70 3.25 -16.95 3.47
C TYR A 70 1.80 -16.71 3.06
N VAL A 71 1.59 -16.13 1.88
CA VAL A 71 0.26 -15.88 1.32
C VAL A 71 0.03 -16.75 0.08
N PRO A 72 -0.89 -17.73 0.15
CA PRO A 72 -1.33 -18.51 -1.01
C PRO A 72 -1.83 -17.63 -2.15
N ASP A 73 -1.66 -18.09 -3.39
CA ASP A 73 -1.99 -17.33 -4.59
C ASP A 73 -3.43 -16.78 -4.59
N SER A 74 -4.39 -17.61 -4.20
CA SER A 74 -5.82 -17.26 -4.12
C SER A 74 -6.13 -16.12 -3.15
N LEU A 75 -5.29 -15.88 -2.15
CA LEU A 75 -5.50 -14.86 -1.12
C LEU A 75 -4.70 -13.57 -1.38
N ARG A 76 -3.74 -13.57 -2.31
CA ARG A 76 -2.89 -12.41 -2.59
C ARG A 76 -3.71 -11.18 -2.99
N LYS A 77 -4.74 -11.35 -3.83
CA LYS A 77 -5.61 -10.25 -4.26
C LYS A 77 -6.33 -9.60 -3.08
N THR A 78 -6.87 -10.41 -2.17
CA THR A 78 -7.57 -9.94 -0.96
C THR A 78 -6.62 -9.15 -0.05
N VAL A 79 -5.39 -9.65 0.13
CA VAL A 79 -4.36 -8.98 0.92
C VAL A 79 -3.95 -7.64 0.28
N LEU A 80 -3.77 -7.61 -1.04
CA LEU A 80 -3.47 -6.39 -1.80
C LEU A 80 -4.59 -5.35 -1.69
N GLN A 81 -5.85 -5.78 -1.84
CA GLN A 81 -7.04 -4.94 -1.67
C GLN A 81 -7.08 -4.31 -0.28
N ARG A 82 -6.93 -5.10 0.78
CA ARG A 82 -6.94 -4.60 2.17
C ARG A 82 -5.83 -3.58 2.42
N CYS A 83 -4.65 -3.76 1.84
CA CYS A 83 -3.52 -2.86 2.06
C CYS A 83 -3.56 -1.59 1.21
N HIS A 84 -4.08 -1.69 -0.02
CA HIS A 84 -4.12 -0.57 -0.96
C HIS A 84 -5.42 0.23 -0.84
N ASP A 85 -6.57 -0.44 -0.84
CA ASP A 85 -7.90 0.17 -0.97
C ASP A 85 -8.52 0.58 0.36
N ALA A 86 -7.85 0.34 1.49
CA ALA A 86 -8.40 0.73 2.77
C ALA A 86 -8.71 2.23 2.82
N LYS A 87 -9.91 2.58 3.31
CA LYS A 87 -10.40 3.96 3.38
C LYS A 87 -9.43 4.89 4.15
N GLN A 88 -8.77 4.36 5.18
CA GLN A 88 -7.76 5.06 5.99
C GLN A 88 -6.41 5.20 5.25
N ALA A 89 -6.16 4.33 4.25
CA ALA A 89 -4.95 4.33 3.44
C ALA A 89 -5.04 5.26 2.22
N GLY A 90 -6.25 5.59 1.73
CA GLY A 90 -6.43 6.53 0.63
C GLY A 90 -5.67 6.12 -0.64
N HIS A 91 -5.71 4.82 -1.01
CA HIS A 91 -4.99 4.28 -2.15
C HIS A 91 -3.48 4.53 -2.11
N PHE A 92 -2.79 3.91 -1.14
CA PHE A 92 -1.34 4.06 -1.01
C PHE A 92 -0.60 3.79 -2.33
N GLY A 93 0.34 4.67 -2.66
CA GLY A 93 1.25 4.45 -3.77
C GLY A 93 2.14 3.22 -3.56
N PHE A 94 2.70 2.73 -4.66
CA PHE A 94 3.50 1.49 -4.74
C PHE A 94 4.46 1.28 -3.57
N LEU A 95 5.31 2.26 -3.26
CA LEU A 95 6.33 2.13 -2.22
C LEU A 95 5.74 1.89 -0.83
N LYS A 96 4.65 2.58 -0.50
CA LYS A 96 4.01 2.47 0.81
C LYS A 96 3.27 1.14 0.95
N THR A 97 2.52 0.73 -0.07
CA THR A 97 1.89 -0.61 -0.12
C THR A 97 2.93 -1.73 -0.02
N LEU A 98 4.01 -1.63 -0.78
CA LEU A 98 5.10 -2.60 -0.75
C LEU A 98 5.75 -2.69 0.63
N HIS A 99 6.00 -1.55 1.27
CA HIS A 99 6.61 -1.50 2.60
C HIS A 99 5.75 -2.20 3.65
N LEU A 100 4.44 -1.93 3.66
CA LEU A 100 3.49 -2.56 4.58
C LEU A 100 3.46 -4.08 4.40
N LEU A 101 3.30 -4.53 3.15
CA LEU A 101 3.21 -5.96 2.83
C LEU A 101 4.49 -6.70 3.16
N ARG A 102 5.65 -6.13 2.81
CA ARG A 102 6.96 -6.75 3.09
C ARG A 102 7.24 -6.87 4.57
N TRP A 103 6.56 -6.15 5.44
CA TRP A 103 6.79 -6.26 6.88
C TRP A 103 6.24 -7.58 7.42
N GLN A 104 5.00 -7.92 7.06
CA GLN A 104 4.24 -9.05 7.64
C GLN A 104 4.14 -10.26 6.72
N PHE A 105 4.17 -10.06 5.40
CA PHE A 105 3.88 -11.10 4.42
C PHE A 105 5.07 -11.43 3.53
N TRP A 106 5.02 -12.64 2.98
CA TRP A 106 5.95 -13.08 1.97
C TRP A 106 5.25 -13.98 0.94
N TRP A 107 5.58 -13.81 -0.34
CA TRP A 107 5.32 -14.76 -1.40
C TRP A 107 6.29 -14.49 -2.56
N PRO A 108 6.47 -15.44 -3.50
CA PRO A 108 7.28 -15.22 -4.68
C PRO A 108 6.79 -14.01 -5.47
N ARG A 109 7.70 -13.16 -5.93
CA ARG A 109 7.37 -12.01 -6.79
C ARG A 109 6.45 -10.95 -6.14
N LEU A 110 6.34 -10.90 -4.81
CA LEU A 110 5.57 -9.88 -4.07
C LEU A 110 5.70 -8.46 -4.62
N LYS A 111 6.92 -8.01 -4.91
CA LYS A 111 7.15 -6.67 -5.49
C LYS A 111 6.42 -6.46 -6.83
N VAL A 112 6.46 -7.46 -7.71
CA VAL A 112 5.87 -7.40 -9.05
C VAL A 112 4.34 -7.33 -8.93
N ASP A 113 3.76 -8.18 -8.09
CA ASP A 113 2.31 -8.23 -7.88
C ASP A 113 1.79 -6.90 -7.31
N VAL A 114 2.53 -6.30 -6.35
CA VAL A 114 2.19 -4.98 -5.80
C VAL A 114 2.27 -3.89 -6.87
N GLU A 115 3.29 -3.91 -7.72
CA GLU A 115 3.42 -2.93 -8.81
C GLU A 115 2.26 -3.05 -9.80
N GLN A 116 1.94 -4.26 -10.24
CA GLN A 116 0.85 -4.53 -11.17
C GLN A 116 -0.50 -4.11 -10.58
N TYR A 117 -0.73 -4.44 -9.30
CA TYR A 117 -1.96 -4.09 -8.60
C TYR A 117 -2.16 -2.57 -8.52
N VAL A 118 -1.14 -1.84 -8.04
CA VAL A 118 -1.22 -0.38 -7.90
C VAL A 118 -1.30 0.31 -9.26
N ARG A 119 -0.59 -0.20 -10.29
CA ARG A 119 -0.68 0.33 -11.66
C ARG A 119 -2.07 0.14 -12.26
N GLY A 120 -2.76 -0.96 -11.94
CA GLY A 120 -4.12 -1.25 -12.39
C GLY A 120 -5.23 -0.49 -11.66
N CYS A 121 -4.90 0.27 -10.60
CA CYS A 121 -5.90 0.98 -9.81
C CYS A 121 -6.42 2.23 -10.55
N HIS A 122 -7.70 2.20 -10.95
CA HIS A 122 -8.36 3.31 -11.65
C HIS A 122 -8.41 4.60 -10.81
N VAL A 123 -8.56 4.48 -9.49
CA VAL A 123 -8.58 5.63 -8.57
C VAL A 123 -7.22 6.33 -8.56
N CYS A 124 -6.14 5.56 -8.44
CA CYS A 124 -4.77 6.08 -8.54
C CYS A 124 -4.48 6.70 -9.92
N ALA A 125 -4.95 6.06 -10.99
CA ALA A 125 -4.75 6.54 -12.35
C ALA A 125 -5.46 7.89 -12.59
N SER A 126 -6.68 8.04 -12.06
CA SER A 126 -7.48 9.26 -12.18
C SER A 126 -6.94 10.42 -11.33
N ALA A 127 -6.38 10.11 -10.15
CA ALA A 127 -5.79 11.10 -9.26
C ALA A 127 -4.44 11.65 -9.75
N LYS A 128 -3.76 10.95 -10.67
CA LYS A 128 -2.51 11.43 -11.25
C LYS A 128 -2.81 12.59 -12.19
N PRO A 129 -2.25 13.79 -11.94
CA PRO A 129 -2.40 14.89 -12.89
C PRO A 129 -1.88 14.43 -14.23
N ARG A 130 -2.71 14.54 -15.28
CA ARG A 130 -2.19 14.45 -16.65
C ARG A 130 -1.21 15.61 -16.77
N THR A 131 0.09 15.31 -16.85
CA THR A 131 1.12 16.30 -17.17
C THR A 131 0.86 16.80 -18.59
N ARG A 132 -0.07 17.75 -18.75
CA ARG A 132 -0.15 18.60 -19.93
C ARG A 132 0.98 19.61 -19.78
N ASN A 133 2.14 19.24 -20.30
CA ASN A 133 3.25 20.13 -20.63
C ASN A 133 3.89 20.90 -19.44
N PRO A 134 5.16 20.63 -19.08
CA PRO A 134 5.89 21.40 -18.06
C PRO A 134 5.92 22.91 -18.33
N TRP A 135 5.77 23.33 -19.59
CA TRP A 135 5.77 24.73 -20.01
C TRP A 135 4.43 25.46 -19.79
N ALA A 136 3.35 24.75 -19.42
CA ALA A 136 2.04 25.38 -19.19
C ALA A 136 2.00 26.25 -17.93
N CYS A 137 2.80 25.94 -16.90
CA CYS A 137 2.90 26.75 -15.68
C CYS A 137 3.62 28.09 -15.89
N TYR A 138 4.39 28.26 -16.97
CA TYR A 138 5.13 29.49 -17.25
C TYR A 138 4.32 30.58 -17.96
N ARG A 139 3.08 30.30 -18.40
CA ARG A 139 2.26 31.28 -19.16
C ARG A 139 1.30 32.12 -18.32
N ARG A 140 1.26 31.96 -16.99
CA ARG A 140 0.42 32.78 -16.11
C ARG A 140 1.25 33.66 -15.16
N TRP A 141 2.17 34.44 -15.73
CA TRP A 141 2.68 35.64 -15.08
C TRP A 141 1.77 36.82 -15.44
N PRO A 142 1.46 37.75 -14.53
CA PRO A 142 0.66 38.92 -14.86
C PRO A 142 1.39 39.74 -15.93
N THR A 143 0.79 39.88 -17.11
CA THR A 143 1.25 40.82 -18.12
C THR A 143 0.87 42.23 -17.67
N HIS A 144 1.59 42.78 -16.70
CA HIS A 144 1.75 44.21 -16.60
C HIS A 144 3.15 44.54 -17.07
N LEU A 145 3.26 44.97 -18.33
CA LEU A 145 4.26 45.89 -18.87
C LEU A 145 3.85 46.16 -20.32
N GLY A 146 3.12 47.26 -20.52
CA GLY A 146 2.74 47.75 -21.86
C GLY A 146 3.94 48.33 -22.62
N PRO A 147 3.81 48.54 -23.95
CA PRO A 147 4.90 49.07 -24.77
C PRO A 147 4.89 50.60 -24.76
N GLY A 148 6.00 51.23 -24.37
CA GLY A 148 6.12 52.69 -24.48
C GLY A 148 7.43 53.25 -23.93
N ARG A 149 8.40 53.49 -24.82
CA ARG A 149 9.54 54.41 -24.61
C ARG A 149 8.99 55.81 -24.24
N LYS A 150 9.64 56.70 -23.49
CA LYS A 150 10.99 57.29 -23.72
C LYS A 150 11.56 57.90 -22.42
N SER A 151 12.87 57.85 -22.26
CA SER A 151 13.64 58.62 -21.26
C SER A 151 13.92 60.02 -21.80
N PRO A 152 13.76 61.11 -21.01
CA PRO A 152 14.20 62.42 -21.45
C PRO A 152 15.00 63.17 -20.37
N TRP A 153 16.23 62.77 -20.04
CA TRP A 153 17.15 63.67 -19.32
C TRP A 153 18.61 63.36 -19.67
N ILE A 154 19.03 63.71 -20.88
CA ILE A 154 20.40 64.18 -21.16
C ILE A 154 20.30 65.24 -22.26
N SER A 155 20.55 66.50 -21.93
CA SER A 155 21.42 67.38 -22.71
C SER A 155 21.65 68.68 -21.94
N LEU A 156 22.95 68.91 -21.70
CA LEU A 156 23.68 70.19 -21.60
C LEU A 156 23.25 71.19 -20.53
#